data_AF-A0A0J6WYJ3-F1
#
_entry.id   AF-A0A0J6WYJ3-F1
#
_cell.length_a   1.000
_cell.length_b   1.000
_cell.length_c   1.000
_cell.angle_alpha   90.00
_cell.angle_beta   90.00
_cell.angle_gamma   90.00
#
_symmetry.space_group_name_H-M   'P 1'
#
loop_
_entity.id
_entity.type
_entity.pdbx_description
1 polymer ?
#
loop_
_entity_poly.entity_id
_entity_poly.type
_entity_poly.pdbx_seq_one_letter_code
_entity_poly.pdbx_strand_id
1 'polypeptide(L)'
;MHYVIFMKHLISGECIDETSFCFLDDPEEREHIIGYAPEVNEKKPYWVGLCDIPGGCDFASADELVSAEIFDGQSIRERWKKILFLNVGGVGIDCWKRCFAYDRE
;
A
#
# COMPACT_ATOMS: atom_id res chain seq x y z
N MET A 1 -11.09 -3.98 -2.88
CA MET A 1 -9.87 -4.77 -3.09
C MET A 1 -9.87 -5.87 -2.05
N HIS A 2 -9.56 -7.13 -2.40
CA HIS A 2 -9.39 -8.20 -1.41
C HIS A 2 -7.96 -8.18 -0.85
N TYR A 3 -7.79 -8.39 0.46
CA TYR A 3 -6.47 -8.35 1.11
C TYR A 3 -5.48 -9.33 0.47
N VAL A 4 -5.93 -10.55 0.19
CA VAL A 4 -5.09 -11.60 -0.40
C VAL A 4 -4.59 -11.20 -1.79
N ILE A 5 -5.45 -10.59 -2.61
CA ILE A 5 -5.07 -10.09 -3.94
C ILE A 5 -4.04 -8.95 -3.80
N PHE A 6 -4.32 -7.98 -2.93
CA PHE A 6 -3.37 -6.89 -2.68
C PHE A 6 -2.00 -7.40 -2.20
N MET A 7 -1.98 -8.30 -1.21
CA MET A 7 -0.74 -8.88 -0.71
C MET A 7 0.01 -9.68 -1.78
N LYS A 8 -0.69 -10.42 -2.65
CA LYS A 8 -0.06 -11.14 -3.78
C LYS A 8 0.73 -10.17 -4.66
N HIS A 9 0.12 -9.05 -5.06
CA HIS A 9 0.77 -8.05 -5.91
C HIS A 9 1.86 -7.26 -5.18
N LEU A 10 1.67 -6.96 -3.89
CA LEU A 10 2.68 -6.30 -3.07
C LEU A 10 3.92 -7.17 -2.85
N ILE A 11 3.74 -8.47 -2.64
CA ILE A 11 4.84 -9.42 -2.49
C ILE A 11 5.57 -9.64 -3.82
N SER A 12 4.85 -9.75 -4.94
CA SER A 12 5.49 -9.92 -6.25
C SER A 12 6.13 -8.64 -6.77
N GLY A 13 5.75 -7.47 -6.25
CA GLY A 13 6.13 -6.16 -6.78
C GLY A 13 5.46 -5.82 -8.11
N GLU A 14 4.59 -6.70 -8.62
CA GLU A 14 3.94 -6.52 -9.93
C GLU A 14 2.73 -5.62 -9.80
N CYS A 15 2.75 -4.52 -10.57
CA CYS A 15 1.63 -3.59 -10.70
C CYS A 15 1.22 -2.89 -9.39
N ILE A 16 2.13 -2.78 -8.42
CA ILE A 16 1.93 -1.99 -7.19
C ILE A 16 2.57 -0.62 -7.29
N ASP A 17 3.80 -0.54 -7.84
CA ASP A 17 4.63 0.67 -7.98
C ASP A 17 4.35 1.68 -6.84
N GLU A 18 3.75 2.82 -7.15
CA GLU A 18 3.12 3.72 -6.20
C GLU A 18 1.62 3.38 -6.01
N THR A 19 1.19 3.24 -4.76
CA THR A 19 -0.19 2.99 -4.37
C THR A 19 -0.64 4.03 -3.36
N SER A 20 -1.78 4.67 -3.60
CA SER A 20 -2.36 5.64 -2.66
C SER A 20 -3.74 5.25 -2.16
N PHE A 21 -4.00 5.59 -0.91
CA PHE A 21 -5.23 5.27 -0.20
C PHE A 21 -5.51 6.25 0.93
N CYS A 22 -6.77 6.30 1.37
CA CYS A 22 -7.17 6.98 2.59
C CYS A 22 -7.77 5.96 3.57
N PHE A 23 -7.81 6.32 4.85
CA PHE A 23 -8.61 5.59 5.82
C PHE A 23 -10.00 6.23 5.98
N LEU A 24 -11.05 5.44 5.84
CA LEU A 24 -12.44 5.87 5.96
C LEU A 24 -12.84 6.33 7.36
N ASP A 25 -12.04 6.00 8.37
CA ASP A 25 -12.20 6.48 9.75
C ASP A 25 -11.27 7.62 10.12
N ASP A 26 -10.49 8.13 9.15
CA ASP A 26 -9.74 9.37 9.32
C ASP A 26 -10.62 10.57 8.90
N PRO A 27 -11.02 11.43 9.85
CA PRO A 27 -11.86 12.60 9.55
C PRO A 27 -11.16 13.66 8.70
N GLU A 28 -9.83 13.62 8.60
CA GLU A 28 -9.07 14.55 7.76
C GLU A 28 -8.84 14.01 6.34
N GLU A 29 -9.33 12.79 6.06
CA GLU A 29 -9.22 12.12 4.76
C GLU A 29 -7.79 12.12 4.20
N ARG A 30 -6.79 11.99 5.08
CA ARG A 30 -5.39 12.09 4.68
C ARG A 30 -5.06 11.00 3.68
N GLU A 31 -4.46 11.41 2.56
CA GLU A 31 -3.92 10.47 1.59
C GLU A 31 -2.60 9.91 2.10
N HIS A 32 -2.46 8.60 2.01
CA HIS A 32 -1.25 7.86 2.30
C HIS A 32 -0.73 7.23 1.02
N ILE A 33 0.59 7.21 0.88
CA ILE A 33 1.27 6.66 -0.29
C ILE A 33 2.23 5.59 0.20
N ILE A 34 2.22 4.44 -0.46
CA ILE A 34 3.19 3.37 -0.26
C ILE A 34 3.68 2.91 -1.63
N GLY A 35 4.82 2.24 -1.65
CA GLY A 35 5.25 1.62 -2.89
C GLY A 35 6.37 0.60 -2.76
N TYR A 36 6.82 0.15 -3.92
CA TYR A 36 7.88 -0.84 -4.10
C TYR A 36 8.85 -0.39 -5.20
N ALA A 37 10.10 -0.13 -4.83
CA ALA A 37 11.16 0.36 -5.73
C ALA A 37 12.50 -0.36 -5.42
N PRO A 38 12.67 -1.63 -5.83
CA PRO A 38 13.86 -2.42 -5.54
C PRO A 38 15.13 -1.88 -6.18
N GLU A 39 15.02 -1.17 -7.29
CA GLU A 39 16.13 -0.50 -7.98
C GLU A 39 16.68 0.70 -7.20
N VAL A 40 15.91 1.28 -6.28
CA VAL A 40 16.34 2.39 -5.43
C VAL A 40 17.02 1.86 -4.17
N ASN A 41 16.45 0.83 -3.55
CA ASN A 41 16.98 0.23 -2.32
C ASN A 41 16.71 -1.28 -2.27
N GLU A 42 17.66 -2.08 -2.78
CA GLU A 42 17.52 -3.53 -2.84
C GLU A 42 17.29 -4.20 -1.48
N LYS A 43 17.79 -3.62 -0.38
CA LYS A 43 17.63 -4.18 0.97
C LYS A 43 16.29 -3.85 1.60
N LYS A 44 15.74 -2.70 1.25
CA LYS A 44 14.49 -2.18 1.78
C LYS A 44 13.67 -1.57 0.64
N PRO A 45 13.11 -2.41 -0.24
CA PRO A 45 12.51 -1.94 -1.47
C PRO A 45 11.11 -1.35 -1.25
N TYR A 46 10.50 -1.60 -0.09
CA TYR A 46 9.17 -1.10 0.25
C TYR A 46 9.29 0.24 0.97
N TRP A 47 8.50 1.22 0.58
CA TRP A 47 8.60 2.57 1.11
C TRP A 47 7.22 3.16 1.41
N VAL A 48 7.21 4.19 2.24
CA VAL A 48 6.04 4.99 2.57
C VAL A 48 6.34 6.42 2.17
N GLY A 49 5.48 6.98 1.33
CA GLY A 49 5.58 8.36 0.85
C GLY A 49 5.06 9.36 1.88
N LEU A 50 5.24 10.64 1.56
CA LEU A 50 4.93 11.79 2.42
C LEU A 50 5.78 11.79 3.70
N CYS A 51 6.94 12.45 3.60
CA CYS A 51 8.06 12.48 4.56
C CYS A 51 7.76 12.99 5.99
N ASP A 52 6.49 13.24 6.33
CA ASP A 52 6.08 13.76 7.64
C ASP A 52 5.46 12.68 8.55
N ILE A 53 5.44 11.41 8.14
CA ILE A 53 4.94 10.31 8.98
C ILE A 53 5.99 9.93 10.03
N PRO A 54 5.73 10.11 11.34
CA PRO A 54 6.65 9.69 12.38
C PRO A 54 6.87 8.17 12.33
N GLY A 55 8.12 7.75 12.11
CA GLY A 55 8.46 6.33 11.94
C GLY A 55 8.29 5.78 10.53
N GLY A 56 7.89 6.62 9.55
CA GLY A 56 7.94 6.28 8.14
C GLY A 56 9.39 6.00 7.71
N CYS A 57 9.65 4.78 7.27
CA CYS A 57 10.95 4.35 6.77
C CYS A 57 10.79 3.28 5.70
N ASP A 58 11.89 2.93 5.05
CA ASP A 58 11.89 1.82 4.10
C ASP A 58 11.87 0.46 4.84
N PHE A 59 11.10 -0.48 4.31
CA PHE A 59 10.88 -1.83 4.83
C PHE A 59 11.51 -2.90 3.93
N ALA A 60 11.99 -3.99 4.54
CA ALA A 60 12.61 -5.10 3.82
C ALA A 60 11.57 -6.05 3.20
N SER A 61 10.34 -6.06 3.71
CA SER A 61 9.27 -6.93 3.22
C SER A 61 7.90 -6.25 3.20
N ALA A 62 7.02 -6.77 2.33
CA ALA A 62 5.61 -6.39 2.30
C ALA A 62 4.93 -6.60 3.66
N ASP A 63 5.30 -7.65 4.39
CA ASP A 63 4.74 -7.96 5.72
C ASP A 63 5.07 -6.89 6.75
N GLU A 64 6.34 -6.44 6.77
CA GLU A 64 6.79 -5.35 7.63
C GLU A 64 6.03 -4.07 7.33
N LEU A 65 5.92 -3.69 6.05
CA LEU A 65 5.20 -2.49 5.62
C LEU A 65 3.73 -2.51 6.10
N VAL A 66 3.00 -3.61 5.86
CA VAL A 66 1.57 -3.66 6.21
C VAL A 66 1.31 -3.83 7.71
N SER A 67 2.32 -4.24 8.47
CA SER A 67 2.25 -4.42 9.93
C SER A 67 2.79 -3.23 10.70
N ALA A 68 3.42 -2.25 10.02
CA ALA A 68 3.99 -1.08 10.65
C ALA A 68 2.89 -0.18 11.24
N GLU A 69 2.98 0.12 12.54
CA GLU A 69 2.05 0.99 13.28
C GLU A 69 2.36 2.49 13.06
N ILE A 70 2.56 2.88 11.81
CA ILE A 70 2.98 4.23 11.43
C ILE A 70 1.81 5.15 11.07
N PHE A 71 0.59 4.60 10.96
CA PHE A 71 -0.61 5.35 10.60
C PHE A 71 -1.45 5.62 11.85
N ASP A 72 -1.08 6.66 12.59
CA ASP A 72 -1.67 7.04 13.89
C ASP A 72 -1.60 5.91 14.94
N GLY A 73 -0.47 5.20 14.99
CA GLY A 73 -0.25 4.08 15.90
C GLY A 73 -0.98 2.80 15.49
N GLN A 74 -1.48 2.72 14.26
CA GLN A 74 -2.13 1.54 13.69
C GLN A 74 -1.49 1.16 12.35
N SER A 75 -1.67 -0.09 11.98
CA SER A 75 -1.14 -0.65 10.74
C SER A 75 -2.19 -0.77 9.63
N ILE A 76 -1.72 -0.92 8.38
CA ILE A 76 -2.58 -1.24 7.21
C ILE A 76 -3.35 -2.54 7.48
N ARG A 77 -2.71 -3.53 8.10
CA ARG A 77 -3.32 -4.82 8.42
C ARG A 77 -4.50 -4.68 9.37
N GLU A 78 -4.36 -3.89 10.43
CA GLU A 78 -5.43 -3.68 11.42
C GLU A 78 -6.60 -2.88 10.84
N ARG A 79 -6.29 -1.84 10.04
CA ARG A 79 -7.28 -0.94 9.45
C ARG A 79 -7.73 -1.36 8.05
N TRP A 80 -7.39 -2.57 7.58
CA TRP A 80 -7.63 -3.00 6.20
C TRP A 80 -9.06 -2.77 5.72
N LYS A 81 -10.04 -3.11 6.57
CA LYS A 81 -11.48 -2.96 6.24
C LYS A 81 -11.92 -1.51 6.07
N LYS A 82 -11.08 -0.56 6.48
CA LYS A 82 -11.33 0.88 6.43
C LYS A 82 -10.48 1.57 5.36
N ILE A 83 -9.78 0.82 4.52
CA ILE A 83 -8.95 1.41 3.45
C ILE A 83 -9.81 1.67 2.21
N LEU A 84 -9.71 2.91 1.72
CA LEU A 84 -10.20 3.30 0.41
C LEU A 84 -9.00 3.53 -0.52
N PHE A 85 -8.76 2.61 -1.44
CA PHE A 85 -7.74 2.77 -2.47
C PHE A 85 -8.18 3.81 -3.51
N LEU A 86 -7.30 4.77 -3.78
CA LEU A 86 -7.49 5.77 -4.83
C LEU A 86 -6.80 5.29 -6.11
N ASN A 87 -5.53 4.91 -6.00
CA ASN A 87 -4.73 4.40 -7.09
C ASN A 87 -3.81 3.25 -6.65
N VAL A 88 -3.47 2.37 -7.59
CA VAL A 88 -2.52 1.27 -7.39
C VAL A 88 -1.67 1.19 -8.66
N GLY A 89 -0.35 1.20 -8.52
CA GLY A 89 0.57 1.16 -9.66
C GLY A 89 0.46 2.39 -10.56
N GLY A 90 0.18 3.57 -9.99
CA GLY A 90 -0.03 4.82 -10.73
C GLY A 90 -1.29 4.85 -11.61
N VAL A 91 -2.19 3.86 -11.48
CA VAL A 91 -3.48 3.83 -12.18
C VAL A 91 -4.64 3.82 -11.21
N GLY A 92 -5.75 4.47 -11.60
CA GLY A 92 -6.95 4.51 -10.77
C GLY A 92 -7.47 3.10 -10.44
N ILE A 93 -7.97 2.92 -9.22
CA ILE A 93 -8.34 1.60 -8.66
C ILE A 93 -9.28 0.79 -9.56
N ASP A 94 -10.20 1.43 -10.27
CA ASP A 94 -11.14 0.73 -11.16
C ASP A 94 -10.48 0.23 -12.44
N CYS A 95 -9.51 0.98 -12.97
CA CYS A 95 -8.68 0.52 -14.09
C CYS A 95 -7.79 -0.64 -13.63
N TRP A 96 -7.16 -0.52 -12.46
CA TRP A 96 -6.35 -1.58 -11.90
C TRP A 96 -7.14 -2.87 -11.72
N LYS A 97 -8.34 -2.79 -11.15
CA LYS A 97 -9.20 -3.96 -10.94
C LYS A 97 -9.57 -4.68 -12.22
N ARG A 98 -9.84 -3.94 -13.31
CA ARG A 98 -10.16 -4.54 -14.62
C ARG A 98 -9.01 -5.36 -15.18
N CYS A 99 -7.77 -4.91 -14.95
CA CYS A 99 -6.57 -5.55 -15.48
C CYS A 99 -6.03 -6.66 -14.58
N PHE A 100 -6.15 -6.51 -13.24
CA PHE A 100 -5.37 -7.30 -12.29
C PHE A 100 -6.18 -7.92 -11.15
N ALA A 101 -7.39 -7.42 -10.83
CA ALA A 101 -8.21 -8.01 -9.78
C ALA A 101 -9.01 -9.25 -10.24
N TYR A 102 -9.05 -9.53 -11.54
CA TYR A 102 -9.75 -10.68 -12.14
C TYR A 102 -8.81 -11.82 -12.51
N ASP A 103 -7.66 -11.97 -11.84
CA ASP A 103 -6.87 -13.20 -11.88
C ASP A 103 -7.71 -14.35 -11.28
N ARG A 104 -8.60 -14.88 -12.15
CA ARG A 104 -9.40 -16.11 -12.16
C ARG A 104 -9.60 -16.79 -10.80
N GLU A 105 -10.82 -16.67 -10.27
CA GLU A 105 -11.46 -17.79 -9.55
C GLU A 105 -11.57 -19.03 -10.47
#